data_AF-A0A5E3XKY9-F1
#
_entry.id   AF-A0A5E3XKY9-F1
#
_cell.length_a   1.000
_cell.length_b   1.000
_cell.length_c   1.000
_cell.angle_alpha   90.00
_cell.angle_beta   90.00
_cell.angle_gamma   90.00
#
_symmetry.space_group_name_H-M   'P 1'
#
loop_
_entity.id
_entity.type
_entity.pdbx_description
1 polymer ?
#
loop_
_entity_poly.entity_id
_entity_poly.type
_entity_poly.pdbx_seq_one_letter_code
_entity_poly.pdbx_strand_id
1 'polypeptide(L)'
;MHFRPCDLPNPILLTAPENLEYMRKKEEQAAAKEAKKAGRATGKKRKSEEGTKDDDEPAQKKAKSTSQSSKSSSKSKSASSSNPSSARSATADEIFSIELDGEEDETVEMYDTCDEIRKKIDIHLTITGQTKAAFLRDIARAGWPDDPPRIQSKQLSDFQTKEGATSGSTSRVYYGAYCYFEKKRIAEGKDKSVHRLCMEDEWPTGMVREREKAYIIGVGREIYTSELGKPVVY
;
A
#
# COMPACT_ATOMS: atom_id res chain seq x y z
N MET A 1 -14.42 13.30 12.76
CA MET A 1 -13.88 12.18 11.96
C MET A 1 -12.39 12.41 11.84
N HIS A 2 -11.55 11.48 12.30
CA HIS A 2 -10.11 11.59 12.07
C HIS A 2 -9.85 11.09 10.64
N PHE A 3 -9.44 12.00 9.76
CA PHE A 3 -9.11 11.66 8.38
C PHE A 3 -7.67 11.19 8.31
N ARG A 4 -7.46 9.97 7.85
CA ARG A 4 -6.12 9.42 7.67
C ARG A 4 -5.59 9.82 6.28
N PRO A 5 -4.29 10.14 6.16
CA PRO A 5 -3.69 10.53 4.88
C PRO A 5 -3.93 9.51 3.74
N CYS A 6 -4.00 8.21 4.06
CA CYS A 6 -4.21 7.09 3.13
C CYS A 6 -5.64 7.00 2.58
N ASP A 7 -6.60 7.70 3.17
CA ASP A 7 -7.96 7.79 2.63
C ASP A 7 -8.04 8.75 1.43
N LEU A 8 -6.97 9.49 1.11
CA LEU A 8 -6.98 10.51 0.07
C LEU A 8 -6.76 9.93 -1.33
N PRO A 9 -7.51 10.41 -2.35
CA PRO A 9 -7.44 9.92 -3.72
C PRO A 9 -6.10 10.24 -4.42
N ASN A 10 -5.33 11.24 -3.98
CA ASN A 10 -4.01 11.53 -4.53
C ASN A 10 -2.92 11.62 -3.43
N PRO A 11 -2.23 10.52 -3.12
CA PRO A 11 -1.41 10.36 -1.90
C PRO A 11 -0.06 11.11 -1.88
N ILE A 12 0.27 11.95 -2.86
CA ILE A 12 1.60 12.60 -2.93
C ILE A 12 1.55 14.06 -2.46
N LEU A 13 0.39 14.73 -2.57
CA LEU A 13 0.26 16.15 -2.22
C LEU A 13 -1.03 16.38 -1.41
N LEU A 14 -0.91 16.42 -0.07
CA LEU A 14 -2.01 16.73 0.85
C LEU A 14 -2.74 18.04 0.52
N THR A 15 -2.04 18.99 -0.11
CA THR A 15 -2.55 20.31 -0.51
C THR A 15 -3.07 20.36 -1.95
N ALA A 16 -3.07 19.24 -2.69
CA ALA A 16 -3.66 19.21 -4.01
C ALA A 16 -5.16 19.56 -3.96
N PRO A 17 -5.68 20.36 -4.89
CA PRO A 17 -7.08 20.78 -4.89
C PRO A 17 -8.05 19.60 -4.92
N GLU A 18 -7.66 18.51 -5.60
CA GLU A 18 -8.43 17.26 -5.68
C GLU A 18 -8.60 16.58 -4.30
N ASN A 19 -7.60 16.67 -3.42
CA ASN A 19 -7.67 16.12 -2.07
C ASN A 19 -8.53 16.99 -1.16
N LEU A 20 -8.48 18.31 -1.30
CA LEU A 20 -9.34 19.22 -0.54
C LEU A 20 -10.82 19.05 -0.92
N GLU A 21 -11.12 18.85 -2.20
CA GLU A 21 -12.48 18.54 -2.67
C GLU A 21 -12.96 17.19 -2.13
N TYR A 22 -12.09 16.18 -2.11
CA TYR A 22 -12.42 14.88 -1.54
C TYR A 22 -12.72 14.97 -0.03
N MET A 23 -11.92 15.72 0.73
CA MET A 23 -12.12 15.95 2.16
C MET A 23 -13.45 16.67 2.43
N ARG A 24 -13.75 17.76 1.70
CA ARG A 24 -15.04 18.47 1.80
C ARG A 24 -16.22 17.57 1.47
N LYS A 25 -16.13 16.78 0.40
CA LYS A 25 -17.21 15.87 0.00
C LYS A 25 -17.46 14.77 1.04
N LYS A 26 -16.42 14.26 1.68
CA LYS A 26 -16.56 13.29 2.79
C LYS A 26 -17.14 13.95 4.05
N GLU A 27 -16.75 15.19 4.36
CA GLU A 27 -17.32 15.99 5.46
C GLU A 27 -18.80 16.30 5.25
N GLU A 28 -19.22 16.64 4.03
CA GLU A 28 -20.63 16.83 3.68
C GLU A 28 -21.42 15.52 3.80
N GLN A 29 -20.86 14.40 3.35
CA GLN A 29 -21.48 13.08 3.52
C GLN A 29 -21.57 12.65 4.98
N ALA A 30 -20.57 13.01 5.79
CA ALA A 30 -20.57 12.81 7.23
C ALA A 30 -21.67 13.62 7.92
N ALA A 31 -21.76 14.91 7.61
CA ALA A 31 -22.81 15.81 8.12
C ALA A 31 -24.20 15.34 7.68
N ALA A 32 -24.36 14.87 6.44
CA ALA A 32 -25.62 14.30 5.95
C ALA A 32 -25.99 12.99 6.67
N LYS A 33 -25.02 12.14 6.98
CA LYS A 33 -25.23 10.92 7.78
C LYS A 33 -25.57 11.25 9.24
N GLU A 34 -24.95 12.26 9.84
CA GLU A 34 -25.27 12.74 11.18
C GLU A 34 -26.68 13.37 11.25
N ALA A 35 -27.06 14.18 10.25
CA ALA A 35 -28.41 14.74 10.15
C ALA A 35 -29.49 13.64 10.00
N LYS A 36 -29.21 12.59 9.22
CA LYS A 36 -30.10 11.41 9.12
C LYS A 36 -30.16 10.60 10.42
N LYS A 37 -29.05 10.53 11.18
CA LYS A 37 -29.01 9.88 12.49
C LYS A 37 -29.78 10.68 13.55
N ALA A 38 -29.71 12.01 13.51
CA ALA A 38 -30.48 12.92 14.36
C ALA A 38 -31.99 12.88 14.04
N GLY A 39 -32.38 12.86 12.75
CA GLY A 39 -33.78 12.72 12.34
C GLY A 39 -34.40 11.35 12.65
N ARG A 40 -33.59 10.30 12.73
CA ARG A 40 -34.06 8.94 13.11
C ARG A 40 -34.27 8.78 14.62
N ALA A 41 -33.66 9.62 15.46
CA ALA A 41 -33.85 9.60 16.92
C ALA A 41 -35.20 10.22 17.35
N THR A 42 -35.78 11.11 16.56
CA THR A 42 -37.07 11.78 16.83
C THR A 42 -38.29 11.07 16.23
N GLY A 43 -38.10 10.07 15.36
CA GLY A 43 -39.17 9.37 14.65
C GLY A 43 -39.38 7.91 15.08
N LYS A 44 -39.77 7.65 16.34
CA LYS A 44 -40.27 6.31 16.75
C LYS A 44 -41.57 6.42 17.54
N LYS A 45 -42.71 6.51 16.85
CA LYS A 45 -44.04 6.19 17.39
C LYS A 45 -45.04 5.78 16.29
N ARG A 46 -45.66 4.59 16.48
CA ARG A 46 -46.85 3.95 15.80
C ARG A 46 -46.55 3.25 14.46
N LYS A 47 -46.60 1.91 14.28
CA LYS A 47 -47.53 0.75 14.54
C LYS A 47 -48.57 0.50 13.43
N SER A 48 -48.62 -0.78 12.98
CA SER A 48 -49.65 -1.65 12.33
C SER A 48 -49.31 -2.09 10.88
N GLU A 49 -48.99 -3.36 10.59
CA GLU A 49 -49.88 -4.54 10.23
C GLU A 49 -50.48 -4.36 8.81
N GLU A 50 -50.53 -5.27 7.82
CA GLU A 50 -50.47 -6.74 7.71
C GLU A 50 -50.42 -7.19 6.20
N GLY A 51 -49.85 -8.38 5.90
CA GLY A 51 -50.15 -9.31 4.77
C GLY A 51 -49.57 -9.03 3.37
N THR A 52 -49.23 -9.97 2.47
CA THR A 52 -49.05 -11.44 2.39
C THR A 52 -48.32 -11.73 1.03
N LYS A 53 -47.52 -12.82 0.99
CA LYS A 53 -46.92 -13.68 -0.10
C LYS A 53 -47.30 -13.46 -1.59
N ASP A 54 -46.49 -13.79 -2.61
CA ASP A 54 -45.91 -15.11 -3.01
C ASP A 54 -44.81 -14.94 -4.12
N ASP A 55 -44.17 -16.06 -4.45
CA ASP A 55 -42.99 -16.39 -5.27
C ASP A 55 -42.90 -15.89 -6.74
N ASP A 56 -41.66 -15.86 -7.30
CA ASP A 56 -41.22 -16.63 -8.51
C ASP A 56 -39.84 -16.14 -9.05
N GLU A 57 -38.89 -17.08 -9.16
CA GLU A 57 -37.67 -17.00 -10.00
C GLU A 57 -37.96 -17.84 -11.26
N PRO A 58 -37.49 -17.50 -12.48
CA PRO A 58 -36.20 -18.08 -12.90
C PRO A 58 -35.40 -17.32 -13.99
N ALA A 59 -34.12 -17.72 -14.03
CA ALA A 59 -33.01 -17.39 -14.93
C ALA A 59 -33.19 -17.61 -16.46
N GLN A 60 -32.38 -16.89 -17.28
CA GLN A 60 -31.80 -17.32 -18.59
C GLN A 60 -30.47 -16.57 -18.86
N LYS A 61 -29.29 -17.20 -18.94
CA LYS A 61 -28.58 -17.91 -20.05
C LYS A 61 -27.94 -17.07 -21.19
N LYS A 62 -26.58 -17.15 -21.23
CA LYS A 62 -25.66 -17.48 -22.37
C LYS A 62 -25.00 -16.43 -23.30
N ALA A 63 -23.72 -16.79 -23.61
CA ALA A 63 -22.83 -16.54 -24.78
C ALA A 63 -22.02 -15.22 -24.80
N LYS A 64 -20.67 -15.16 -24.82
CA LYS A 64 -19.56 -15.78 -25.62
C LYS A 64 -19.28 -15.05 -26.95
N SER A 65 -18.15 -14.31 -27.02
CA SER A 65 -17.10 -14.29 -28.09
C SER A 65 -16.35 -12.93 -28.09
N THR A 66 -15.04 -12.82 -27.85
CA THR A 66 -13.85 -13.05 -28.73
C THR A 66 -13.45 -11.84 -29.59
N SER A 67 -12.12 -11.63 -29.67
CA SER A 67 -11.28 -10.88 -30.66
C SER A 67 -11.20 -9.34 -30.52
N GLN A 68 -10.03 -8.80 -30.13
CA GLN A 68 -8.90 -8.29 -30.98
C GLN A 68 -9.32 -7.02 -31.74
N SER A 69 -8.55 -5.94 -31.91
CA SER A 69 -7.17 -5.52 -31.66
C SER A 69 -7.10 -4.06 -32.15
N SER A 70 -6.16 -3.23 -31.69
CA SER A 70 -5.27 -2.42 -32.56
C SER A 70 -4.61 -1.23 -31.84
N LYS A 71 -3.36 -1.05 -32.25
CA LYS A 71 -2.31 -0.09 -31.87
C LYS A 71 -2.54 1.27 -32.56
N SER A 72 -2.15 2.38 -31.91
CA SER A 72 -1.37 3.50 -32.48
C SER A 72 -1.40 4.69 -31.48
N SER A 73 -0.30 5.02 -30.81
CA SER A 73 0.79 5.91 -31.25
C SER A 73 0.33 7.29 -31.75
N SER A 74 0.43 8.31 -30.90
CA SER A 74 0.86 9.63 -31.35
C SER A 74 1.59 10.38 -30.24
N LYS A 75 2.66 11.04 -30.68
CA LYS A 75 3.72 11.71 -29.94
C LYS A 75 3.47 13.20 -30.11
N SER A 76 3.33 13.95 -29.03
CA SER A 76 3.43 15.41 -29.07
C SER A 76 4.37 15.88 -27.98
N LYS A 77 5.49 16.47 -28.42
CA LYS A 77 6.35 17.32 -27.61
C LYS A 77 5.67 18.68 -27.48
N SER A 78 5.60 19.23 -26.27
CA SER A 78 5.69 20.68 -26.07
C SER A 78 6.46 20.94 -24.79
N ALA A 79 7.28 21.97 -24.83
CA ALA A 79 8.27 22.33 -23.83
C ALA A 79 7.76 23.47 -22.94
N SER A 80 8.36 23.53 -21.74
CA SER A 80 8.51 24.68 -20.85
C SER A 80 7.32 25.13 -20.01
N SER A 81 7.33 24.74 -18.72
CA SER A 81 7.21 25.70 -17.63
C SER A 81 7.90 25.16 -16.38
N SER A 82 8.72 26.00 -15.76
CA SER A 82 9.56 25.75 -14.59
C SER A 82 8.74 25.68 -13.31
N ASN A 83 8.87 24.58 -12.55
CA ASN A 83 8.48 24.47 -11.15
C ASN A 83 9.54 23.65 -10.37
N PRO A 84 9.89 24.01 -9.12
CA PRO A 84 11.04 23.44 -8.43
C PRO A 84 10.68 22.18 -7.64
N SER A 85 10.91 21.02 -8.24
CA SER A 85 11.24 19.76 -7.53
C SER A 85 11.64 18.73 -8.58
N SER A 86 12.76 18.98 -9.26
CA SER A 86 13.31 17.98 -10.18
C SER A 86 13.76 16.79 -9.35
N ALA A 87 12.97 15.72 -9.36
CA ALA A 87 13.38 14.42 -8.84
C ALA A 87 14.71 14.05 -9.52
N ARG A 88 15.82 14.21 -8.79
CA ARG A 88 17.14 13.82 -9.26
C ARG A 88 17.13 12.30 -9.35
N SER A 89 17.59 11.73 -10.46
CA SER A 89 17.89 10.29 -10.51
C SER A 89 19.14 10.08 -9.67
N ALA A 90 19.00 9.49 -8.48
CA ALA A 90 20.14 9.16 -7.64
C ALA A 90 21.09 8.20 -8.36
N THR A 91 22.39 8.38 -8.17
CA THR A 91 23.39 7.43 -8.69
C THR A 91 23.44 6.19 -7.80
N ALA A 92 23.94 5.06 -8.33
CA ALA A 92 24.08 3.85 -7.53
C ALA A 92 24.95 4.11 -6.28
N ASP A 93 26.04 4.86 -6.42
CA ASP A 93 26.96 5.16 -5.33
C ASP A 93 26.30 6.02 -4.23
N GLU A 94 25.43 6.95 -4.60
CA GLU A 94 24.63 7.74 -3.64
C GLU A 94 23.65 6.86 -2.83
N ILE A 95 23.04 5.84 -3.46
CA ILE A 95 22.11 4.94 -2.77
C ILE A 95 22.83 4.08 -1.73
N PHE A 96 24.00 3.53 -2.07
CA PHE A 96 24.72 2.62 -1.18
C PHE A 96 25.55 3.33 -0.11
N SER A 97 25.80 4.63 -0.25
CA SER A 97 26.51 5.43 0.76
C SER A 97 25.63 5.90 1.91
N ILE A 98 24.31 5.75 1.80
CA ILE A 98 23.36 6.13 2.85
C ILE A 98 23.22 4.96 3.83
N GLU A 99 23.36 5.27 5.11
CA GLU A 99 23.13 4.36 6.22
C GLU A 99 21.75 4.63 6.82
N LEU A 100 21.03 3.56 7.15
CA LEU A 100 19.74 3.64 7.85
C LEU A 100 19.93 3.31 9.33
N ASP A 101 19.11 3.94 10.18
CA ASP A 101 19.11 3.63 11.62
C ASP A 101 18.72 2.16 11.84
N GLY A 102 19.57 1.42 12.56
CA GLY A 102 19.39 -0.01 12.83
C GLY A 102 19.81 -0.95 11.70
N GLU A 103 20.52 -0.45 10.67
CA GLU A 103 21.02 -1.28 9.57
C GLU A 103 22.08 -2.30 10.02
N GLU A 104 22.96 -1.93 10.95
CA GLU A 104 24.03 -2.80 11.49
C GLU A 104 23.47 -4.06 12.19
N ASP A 105 22.37 -3.91 12.94
CA ASP A 105 21.75 -5.00 13.70
C ASP A 105 20.59 -5.69 12.96
N GLU A 106 20.34 -5.33 11.70
CA GLU A 106 19.15 -5.71 10.95
C GLU A 106 17.81 -5.34 11.65
N THR A 107 17.81 -4.29 12.48
CA THR A 107 16.65 -3.85 13.27
C THR A 107 15.88 -2.69 12.62
N VAL A 108 16.19 -2.34 11.37
CA VAL A 108 15.53 -1.26 10.63
C VAL A 108 14.01 -1.41 10.67
N GLU A 109 13.33 -0.38 11.16
CA GLU A 109 11.88 -0.34 11.24
C GLU A 109 11.26 -0.24 9.85
N MET A 110 10.41 -1.21 9.52
CA MET A 110 9.79 -1.34 8.21
C MET A 110 8.35 -0.85 8.24
N TYR A 111 7.99 0.07 7.36
CA TYR A 111 6.62 0.60 7.31
C TYR A 111 6.02 0.57 5.90
N ASP A 112 6.62 -0.16 4.96
CA ASP A 112 5.90 -0.54 3.74
C ASP A 112 5.26 -1.91 3.94
N THR A 113 4.13 -2.16 3.31
CA THR A 113 3.55 -3.52 3.30
C THR A 113 4.24 -4.41 2.28
N CYS A 114 4.11 -5.73 2.44
CA CYS A 114 4.60 -6.68 1.44
C CYS A 114 4.00 -6.38 0.05
N ASP A 115 2.72 -5.99 -0.01
CA ASP A 115 2.06 -5.62 -1.27
C ASP A 115 2.64 -4.35 -1.88
N GLU A 116 2.94 -3.33 -1.07
CA GLU A 116 3.60 -2.11 -1.55
C GLU A 116 5.02 -2.39 -2.05
N ILE A 117 5.78 -3.23 -1.34
CA ILE A 117 7.12 -3.64 -1.78
C ILE A 117 7.04 -4.40 -3.12
N ARG A 118 6.07 -5.30 -3.32
CA ARG A 118 5.88 -5.97 -4.61
C ARG A 118 5.64 -4.97 -5.74
N LYS A 119 4.72 -4.01 -5.54
CA LYS A 119 4.45 -2.95 -6.53
C LYS A 119 5.71 -2.14 -6.82
N LYS A 120 6.47 -1.74 -5.79
CA LYS A 120 7.73 -1.00 -5.96
C LYS A 120 8.76 -1.81 -6.74
N ILE A 121 8.89 -3.12 -6.49
CA ILE A 121 9.80 -4.00 -7.24
C ILE A 121 9.39 -4.05 -8.71
N ASP A 122 8.12 -4.30 -9.02
CA ASP A 122 7.66 -4.42 -10.41
C ASP A 122 7.80 -3.09 -11.17
N ILE A 123 7.43 -1.97 -10.54
CA ILE A 123 7.65 -0.63 -11.10
C ILE A 123 9.14 -0.37 -11.31
N HIS A 124 9.99 -0.74 -10.36
CA HIS A 124 11.42 -0.54 -10.48
C HIS A 124 12.01 -1.34 -11.65
N LEU A 125 11.70 -2.63 -11.76
CA LEU A 125 12.18 -3.50 -12.83
C LEU A 125 11.70 -3.04 -14.21
N THR A 126 10.46 -2.51 -14.31
CA THR A 126 9.94 -1.97 -15.56
C THR A 126 10.58 -0.65 -15.96
N ILE A 127 10.83 0.26 -15.01
CA ILE A 127 11.45 1.57 -15.28
C ILE A 127 12.93 1.44 -15.59
N THR A 128 13.69 0.65 -14.82
CA THR A 128 15.15 0.55 -15.00
C THR A 128 15.55 -0.45 -16.07
N GLY A 129 14.66 -1.40 -16.41
CA GLY A 129 14.99 -2.51 -17.29
C GLY A 129 16.04 -3.47 -16.71
N GLN A 130 16.36 -3.36 -15.42
CA GLN A 130 17.33 -4.24 -14.77
C GLN A 130 16.81 -5.68 -14.72
N THR A 131 17.74 -6.63 -14.81
CA THR A 131 17.39 -8.04 -14.60
C THR A 131 17.07 -8.29 -13.12
N LYS A 132 16.17 -9.24 -12.84
CA LYS A 132 15.85 -9.67 -11.47
C LYS A 132 17.11 -10.04 -10.66
N ALA A 133 18.09 -10.68 -11.31
CA ALA A 133 19.35 -11.07 -10.66
C ALA A 133 20.29 -9.89 -10.36
N ALA A 134 20.25 -8.82 -11.15
CA ALA A 134 20.96 -7.58 -10.83
C ALA A 134 20.30 -6.91 -9.62
N PHE A 135 18.98 -6.74 -9.66
CA PHE A 135 18.21 -6.18 -8.54
C PHE A 135 18.42 -6.96 -7.24
N LEU A 136 18.46 -8.29 -7.29
CA LEU A 136 18.73 -9.12 -6.11
C LEU A 136 20.11 -8.87 -5.46
N ARG A 137 21.11 -8.51 -6.27
CA ARG A 137 22.44 -8.13 -5.75
C ARG A 137 22.41 -6.73 -5.15
N ASP A 138 21.70 -5.80 -5.79
CA ASP A 138 21.53 -4.43 -5.30
C ASP A 138 20.83 -4.42 -3.93
N ILE A 139 19.73 -5.17 -3.76
CA ILE A 139 19.04 -5.25 -2.46
C ILE A 139 19.86 -5.98 -1.39
N ALA A 140 20.70 -6.95 -1.77
CA ALA A 140 21.56 -7.64 -0.83
C ALA A 140 22.62 -6.68 -0.27
N ARG A 141 23.23 -5.88 -1.14
CA ARG A 141 24.18 -4.84 -0.75
C ARG A 141 23.52 -3.72 0.05
N ALA A 142 22.30 -3.35 -0.27
CA ALA A 142 21.59 -2.27 0.41
C ALA A 142 21.06 -2.63 1.80
N GLY A 143 20.76 -3.91 2.06
CA GLY A 143 20.28 -4.37 3.35
C GLY A 143 21.36 -4.92 4.28
N TRP A 144 22.47 -5.38 3.71
CA TRP A 144 23.59 -5.97 4.45
C TRP A 144 24.91 -5.44 3.85
N PRO A 145 25.34 -4.24 4.26
CA PRO A 145 26.51 -3.59 3.69
C PRO A 145 27.81 -4.33 4.01
N ASP A 146 27.91 -4.93 5.20
CA ASP A 146 29.11 -5.65 5.65
C ASP A 146 29.23 -7.07 5.09
N ASP A 147 28.16 -7.87 5.18
CA ASP A 147 28.12 -9.26 4.69
C ASP A 147 26.86 -9.52 3.84
N PRO A 148 26.88 -9.20 2.53
CA PRO A 148 25.71 -9.31 1.68
C PRO A 148 25.34 -10.78 1.42
N PRO A 149 24.14 -11.23 1.82
CA PRO A 149 23.72 -12.61 1.63
C PRO A 149 23.42 -12.90 0.16
N ARG A 150 23.65 -14.15 -0.24
CA ARG A 150 23.21 -14.63 -1.57
C ARG A 150 21.70 -14.86 -1.60
N ILE A 151 20.95 -13.88 -2.08
CA ILE A 151 19.51 -14.01 -2.31
C ILE A 151 19.25 -14.78 -3.60
N GLN A 152 18.43 -15.83 -3.53
CA GLN A 152 18.12 -16.69 -4.67
C GLN A 152 16.94 -16.15 -5.48
N SER A 153 16.98 -16.32 -6.81
CA SER A 153 15.87 -15.93 -7.70
C SER A 153 14.54 -16.58 -7.31
N LYS A 154 14.57 -17.79 -6.76
CA LYS A 154 13.37 -18.47 -6.25
C LYS A 154 12.72 -17.69 -5.11
N GLN A 155 13.49 -17.09 -4.20
CA GLN A 155 12.95 -16.32 -3.09
C GLN A 155 12.21 -15.07 -3.57
N LEU A 156 12.69 -14.43 -4.64
CA LEU A 156 11.99 -13.31 -5.27
C LEU A 156 10.69 -13.78 -5.92
N SER A 157 10.72 -14.86 -6.70
CA SER A 157 9.50 -15.42 -7.31
C SER A 157 8.47 -15.81 -6.26
N ASP A 158 8.88 -16.54 -5.22
CA ASP A 158 7.99 -16.95 -4.11
C ASP A 158 7.46 -15.76 -3.30
N PHE A 159 8.17 -14.63 -3.29
CA PHE A 159 7.69 -13.40 -2.67
C PHE A 159 6.67 -12.67 -3.56
N GLN A 160 6.92 -12.61 -4.87
CA GLN A 160 6.03 -11.98 -5.86
C GLN A 160 4.71 -12.74 -6.06
N THR A 161 4.67 -14.06 -5.86
CA THR A 161 3.45 -14.86 -6.03
C THR A 161 2.50 -14.82 -4.83
N LYS A 162 2.96 -14.35 -3.67
CA LYS A 162 2.14 -14.20 -2.47
C LYS A 162 1.30 -12.94 -2.54
N GLU A 163 0.21 -12.93 -1.78
CA GLU A 163 -0.70 -11.79 -1.67
C GLU A 163 -0.96 -11.46 -0.20
N GLY A 164 -1.10 -10.18 0.12
CA GLY A 164 -1.45 -9.68 1.45
C GLY A 164 -0.33 -8.89 2.11
N ALA A 165 -0.74 -8.00 3.01
CA ALA A 165 0.09 -6.98 3.63
C ALA A 165 1.30 -7.52 4.41
N THR A 166 1.15 -8.67 5.07
CA THR A 166 2.20 -9.32 5.87
C THR A 166 2.74 -10.60 5.24
N SER A 167 2.15 -11.07 4.15
CA SER A 167 2.51 -12.33 3.50
C SER A 167 3.91 -12.27 2.92
N GLY A 168 4.92 -12.79 3.63
CA GLY A 168 6.32 -12.72 3.19
C GLY A 168 7.20 -11.74 3.97
N SER A 169 6.72 -11.20 5.09
CA SER A 169 7.48 -10.34 6.01
C SER A 169 8.79 -10.99 6.51
N THR A 170 8.82 -12.32 6.59
CA THR A 170 10.02 -13.09 7.00
C THR A 170 11.08 -13.22 5.89
N SER A 171 10.79 -12.76 4.66
CA SER A 171 11.69 -12.96 3.52
C SER A 171 12.88 -11.98 3.56
N ARG A 172 14.08 -12.46 3.22
CA ARG A 172 15.25 -11.59 3.02
C ARG A 172 15.02 -10.56 1.90
N VAL A 173 14.23 -10.94 0.89
CA VAL A 173 13.86 -10.05 -0.22
C VAL A 173 13.09 -8.84 0.28
N TYR A 174 12.19 -9.03 1.25
CA TYR A 174 11.35 -7.97 1.78
C TYR A 174 12.19 -6.93 2.52
N TYR A 175 13.04 -7.36 3.45
CA TYR A 175 13.95 -6.49 4.19
C TYR A 175 14.92 -5.74 3.26
N GLY A 176 15.67 -6.46 2.42
CA GLY A 176 16.64 -5.83 1.53
C GLY A 176 16.00 -4.86 0.53
N ALA A 177 14.83 -5.19 -0.03
CA ALA A 177 14.13 -4.30 -0.95
C ALA A 177 13.63 -3.03 -0.27
N TYR A 178 13.14 -3.14 0.97
CA TYR A 178 12.74 -1.97 1.75
C TYR A 178 13.93 -1.04 2.02
N CYS A 179 15.06 -1.56 2.50
CA CYS A 179 16.28 -0.75 2.72
C CYS A 179 16.73 -0.08 1.42
N TYR A 180 16.73 -0.80 0.30
CA TYR A 180 17.07 -0.24 -1.00
C TYR A 180 16.16 0.92 -1.42
N PHE A 181 14.83 0.77 -1.30
CA PHE A 181 13.90 1.83 -1.69
C PHE A 181 13.91 3.02 -0.73
N GLU A 182 14.16 2.80 0.55
CA GLU A 182 14.31 3.87 1.54
C GLU A 182 15.58 4.68 1.29
N LYS A 183 16.72 4.02 1.09
CA LYS A 183 17.97 4.67 0.70
C LYS A 183 17.82 5.43 -0.62
N LYS A 184 17.16 4.83 -1.61
CA LYS A 184 16.84 5.50 -2.86
C LYS A 184 15.98 6.74 -2.66
N ARG A 185 14.96 6.70 -1.79
CA ARG A 185 14.12 7.88 -1.47
C ARG A 185 14.96 9.01 -0.86
N ILE A 186 15.82 8.68 0.11
CA ILE A 186 16.71 9.65 0.78
C ILE A 186 17.68 10.26 -0.24
N ALA A 187 18.29 9.43 -1.09
CA ALA A 187 19.19 9.89 -2.14
C ALA A 187 18.51 10.83 -3.15
N GLU A 188 17.25 10.53 -3.50
CA GLU A 188 16.45 11.36 -4.41
C GLU A 188 15.83 12.60 -3.72
N GLY A 189 15.94 12.72 -2.39
CA GLY A 189 15.37 13.81 -1.60
C GLY A 189 13.84 13.85 -1.62
N LYS A 190 13.19 12.70 -1.78
CA LYS A 190 11.72 12.62 -1.86
C LYS A 190 11.08 12.55 -0.48
N ASP A 191 9.91 13.16 -0.34
CA ASP A 191 9.11 13.06 0.88
C ASP A 191 8.63 11.62 1.13
N LYS A 192 8.24 11.36 2.38
CA LYS A 192 7.62 10.09 2.76
C LYS A 192 6.31 9.89 1.99
N SER A 193 6.05 8.65 1.57
CA SER A 193 4.77 8.33 0.92
C SER A 193 3.62 8.42 1.94
N VAL A 194 2.41 8.69 1.47
CA VAL A 194 1.22 8.63 2.35
C VAL A 194 1.01 7.25 2.95
N HIS A 195 1.35 6.18 2.22
CA HIS A 195 1.35 4.82 2.76
C HIS A 195 2.26 4.72 3.99
N ARG A 196 3.48 5.28 3.90
CA ARG A 196 4.43 5.35 5.01
C ARG A 196 3.85 6.11 6.20
N LEU A 197 3.24 7.26 5.97
CA LEU A 197 2.62 8.06 7.04
C LEU A 197 1.48 7.31 7.75
N CYS A 198 0.66 6.56 7.01
CA CYS A 198 -0.40 5.76 7.62
C CYS A 198 0.12 4.55 8.37
N MET A 199 1.18 3.93 7.86
CA MET A 199 1.85 2.84 8.57
C MET A 199 2.53 3.34 9.84
N GLU A 200 3.09 4.54 9.86
CA GLU A 200 3.62 5.16 11.09
C GLU A 200 2.51 5.42 12.14
N ASP A 201 1.28 5.77 11.71
CA ASP A 201 0.12 5.94 12.61
C ASP A 201 -0.38 4.60 13.19
N GLU A 202 -0.45 3.54 12.37
CA GLU A 202 -0.98 2.25 12.82
C GLU A 202 0.07 1.35 13.50
N TRP A 203 1.32 1.43 13.05
CA TRP A 203 2.46 0.62 13.46
C TRP A 203 3.63 1.53 13.89
N PRO A 204 3.57 2.14 15.08
CA PRO A 204 4.59 3.10 15.53
C PRO A 204 5.99 2.50 15.73
N THR A 205 6.09 1.17 15.82
CA THR A 205 7.37 0.42 15.93
C THR A 205 7.69 -0.35 14.65
N GLY A 206 7.01 -0.01 13.54
CA GLY A 206 7.11 -0.73 12.28
C GLY A 206 6.42 -2.11 12.28
N MET A 207 6.51 -2.77 11.14
CA MET A 207 5.92 -4.08 10.89
C MET A 207 6.75 -5.21 11.49
N VAL A 208 6.03 -6.16 12.09
CA VAL A 208 6.63 -7.37 12.65
C VAL A 208 7.14 -8.26 11.51
N ARG A 209 8.46 -8.50 11.50
CA ARG A 209 9.11 -9.42 10.55
C ARG A 209 8.96 -10.88 10.95
N GLU A 210 8.81 -11.16 12.24
CA GLU A 210 8.62 -12.50 12.75
C GLU A 210 7.17 -12.97 12.55
N ARG A 211 6.99 -14.26 12.30
CA ARG A 211 5.65 -14.83 12.16
C ARG A 211 5.08 -15.06 13.56
N GLU A 212 4.15 -14.21 13.98
CA GLU A 212 3.31 -14.52 15.15
C GLU A 212 2.50 -15.79 14.87
N LYS A 213 2.77 -16.85 15.64
CA LYS A 213 2.25 -18.20 15.36
C LYS A 213 0.85 -18.42 15.91
N ALA A 214 0.44 -17.67 16.93
CA ALA A 214 -0.86 -17.80 17.57
C ALA A 214 -1.24 -16.50 18.29
N TYR A 215 -2.51 -16.14 18.21
CA TYR A 215 -3.11 -15.07 19.02
C TYR A 215 -3.90 -15.69 20.16
N ILE A 216 -3.73 -15.17 21.38
CA ILE A 216 -4.55 -15.54 22.54
C ILE A 216 -5.69 -14.53 22.62
N ILE A 217 -6.92 -15.00 22.49
CA ILE A 217 -8.13 -14.17 22.46
C ILE A 217 -9.07 -14.60 23.58
N GLY A 218 -9.75 -13.64 24.21
CA GLY A 218 -10.84 -13.93 25.16
C GLY A 218 -12.03 -14.58 24.46
N VAL A 219 -12.70 -15.50 25.16
CA VAL A 219 -13.87 -16.23 24.64
C VAL A 219 -14.95 -15.23 24.19
N GLY A 220 -15.43 -15.38 22.94
CA GLY A 220 -16.47 -14.54 22.35
C GLY A 220 -15.98 -13.31 21.58
N ARG A 221 -14.66 -13.15 21.40
CA ARG A 221 -14.07 -12.13 20.52
C ARG A 221 -13.51 -12.74 19.24
N GLU A 222 -13.57 -11.98 18.16
CA GLU A 222 -13.05 -12.39 16.85
C GLU A 222 -11.80 -11.58 16.48
N ILE A 223 -10.85 -12.21 15.79
CA ILE A 223 -9.70 -11.53 15.18
C ILE A 223 -9.94 -11.38 13.69
N TYR A 224 -9.70 -10.18 13.19
CA TYR A 224 -9.51 -9.93 11.77
C TYR A 224 -8.20 -9.19 11.52
N THR A 225 -7.66 -9.35 10.32
CA THR A 225 -6.47 -8.59 9.88
C THR A 225 -6.96 -7.36 9.14
N SER A 226 -6.53 -6.17 9.58
CA SER A 226 -6.77 -4.92 8.85
C SER A 226 -6.06 -4.90 7.49
N GLU A 227 -6.44 -3.97 6.61
CA GLU A 227 -5.81 -3.80 5.29
C GLU A 227 -4.30 -3.53 5.37
N LEU A 228 -3.85 -2.92 6.47
CA LEU A 228 -2.45 -2.63 6.76
C LEU A 228 -1.74 -3.76 7.54
N GLY A 229 -2.36 -4.95 7.61
CA GLY A 229 -1.74 -6.14 8.17
C GLY A 229 -1.81 -6.25 9.69
N LYS A 230 -2.40 -5.27 10.39
CA LYS A 230 -2.53 -5.26 11.85
C LYS A 230 -3.68 -6.18 12.30
N PRO A 231 -3.43 -7.14 13.21
CA PRO A 231 -4.50 -7.93 13.81
C PRO A 231 -5.31 -7.04 14.76
N VAL A 232 -6.62 -7.00 14.55
CA VAL A 232 -7.57 -6.26 15.39
C VAL A 232 -8.55 -7.25 16.00
N VAL A 233 -8.75 -7.13 17.30
CA VAL A 233 -9.69 -7.95 18.07
C VAL A 233 -10.99 -7.16 18.25
N TYR A 234 -12.13 -7.78 17.96
CA TYR A 234 -13.46 -7.23 18.21
C TYR A 234 -14.19 -8.05 19.28
#